data_AF-A0A820A0L3-F1
#
_entry.id   AF-A0A820A0L3-F1
#
_cell.length_a   1.000
_cell.length_b   1.000
_cell.length_c   1.000
_cell.angle_alpha   90.00
_cell.angle_beta   90.00
_cell.angle_gamma   90.00
#
_symmetry.space_group_name_H-M   'P 1'
#
loop_
_entity.id
_entity.type
_entity.pdbx_description
1 polymer ?
#
loop_
_entity_poly.entity_id
_entity_poly.type
_entity_poly.pdbx_seq_one_letter_code
_entity_poly.pdbx_strand_id
1 'polypeptide(L)'
;MTTSHPIATPNSTATTSFTSTTPPYCNESSELQLSNGSCVSKLDVQIYTVTLLRNRTSNATVVAYALSYYLSSLANSNLSSNPNYILSPVEIDGYVDSLSNITLGINTNTSFIMVQQLNQHSNITTIGATFTHGIGGQVVNTSNVDDVTNSFSSAAAIISNQSLTGVTSLNMLIIDIPTTYKNLDTSSNRTLASSVIIVAVQRNGSDLTPMNISLYFQILPEYQPTIEADYFCSFYNTTNLIWSDSGCTKPQYNRIFNRYECSCNHLSTFGLVWLPKIVICNTSTDVQLSNGTCVSKSDGQVCLIEL
;
A
#
# COMPACT_ATOMS: atom_id res chain seq x y z
N MET A 1 74.52 33.36 -31.35
CA MET A 1 73.06 33.34 -31.16
C MET A 1 72.80 33.51 -29.67
N THR A 2 72.48 34.76 -29.32
CA THR A 2 71.90 35.25 -28.06
C THR A 2 70.55 34.54 -27.81
N THR A 3 70.07 34.26 -26.59
CA THR A 3 69.95 35.10 -25.39
C THR A 3 69.78 34.26 -24.12
N SER A 4 70.22 34.84 -23.01
CA SER A 4 70.05 34.46 -21.61
C SER A 4 68.64 34.72 -21.06
N HIS A 5 68.31 34.05 -19.94
CA HIS A 5 67.11 34.14 -19.09
C HIS A 5 66.66 35.57 -18.73
N PRO A 6 65.39 35.73 -18.31
CA PRO A 6 65.16 35.97 -16.87
C PRO A 6 63.88 35.34 -16.25
N ILE A 7 64.08 34.85 -15.02
CA ILE A 7 63.37 35.12 -13.76
C ILE A 7 61.83 35.08 -13.73
N ALA A 8 61.33 34.20 -12.87
CA ALA A 8 59.92 33.99 -12.51
C ALA A 8 59.47 34.81 -11.29
N THR A 9 58.15 35.04 -11.25
CA THR A 9 57.17 35.24 -10.15
C THR A 9 56.44 36.60 -10.17
N PRO A 10 55.19 36.71 -9.64
CA PRO A 10 54.16 35.67 -9.40
C PRO A 10 52.82 35.99 -10.08
N ASN A 11 52.10 34.95 -10.51
CA ASN A 11 50.72 35.08 -10.99
C ASN A 11 49.75 34.90 -9.80
N SER A 12 48.77 35.79 -9.75
CA SER A 12 47.75 35.90 -8.72
C SER A 12 46.93 34.62 -8.54
N THR A 13 46.71 34.28 -7.26
CA THR A 13 45.63 33.47 -6.69
C THR A 13 44.39 33.35 -7.57
N ALA A 14 44.19 32.17 -8.15
CA ALA A 14 42.88 31.69 -8.58
C ALA A 14 42.33 30.79 -7.48
N THR A 15 41.46 31.37 -6.65
CA THR A 15 40.68 30.66 -5.64
C THR A 15 39.71 29.73 -6.38
N THR A 16 40.00 28.44 -6.45
CA THR A 16 39.04 27.43 -6.90
C THR A 16 38.00 27.24 -5.80
N SER A 17 36.89 27.98 -5.89
CA SER A 17 35.69 27.70 -5.13
C SER A 17 35.10 26.38 -5.63
N PHE A 18 35.29 25.31 -4.87
CA PHE A 18 34.47 24.10 -5.01
C PHE A 18 33.06 24.45 -4.54
N THR A 19 32.19 24.87 -5.46
CA THR A 19 30.76 24.84 -5.23
C THR A 19 30.32 23.39 -5.21
N SER A 20 30.10 22.88 -4.01
CA SER A 20 29.30 21.69 -3.73
C SER A 20 27.92 21.89 -4.37
N THR A 21 27.74 21.40 -5.59
CA THR A 21 26.41 21.29 -6.21
C THR A 21 25.73 20.07 -5.60
N THR A 22 25.00 20.30 -4.51
CA THR A 22 23.93 19.39 -4.10
C THR A 22 23.02 19.16 -5.32
N PRO A 23 22.68 17.90 -5.66
CA PRO A 23 21.72 17.62 -6.72
C PRO A 23 20.42 18.39 -6.48
N PRO A 24 19.74 18.88 -7.53
CA PRO A 24 18.46 19.56 -7.34
C PRO A 24 17.47 18.59 -6.67
N TYR A 25 16.93 18.99 -5.52
CA TYR A 25 15.82 18.31 -4.88
C TYR A 25 14.57 18.49 -5.74
N CYS A 26 13.96 17.39 -6.18
CA CYS A 26 12.69 17.44 -6.90
C CYS A 26 11.57 17.91 -5.98
N ASN A 27 10.56 18.58 -6.53
CA ASN A 27 9.37 18.91 -5.77
C ASN A 27 8.52 17.64 -5.57
N GLU A 28 8.62 16.99 -4.42
CA GLU A 28 7.93 15.72 -4.12
C GLU A 28 6.40 15.77 -4.29
N SER A 29 5.79 16.96 -4.27
CA SER A 29 4.34 17.12 -4.49
C SER A 29 3.93 16.97 -5.96
N SER A 30 4.83 17.24 -6.92
CA SER A 30 4.53 17.29 -8.35
C SER A 30 5.49 16.49 -9.23
N GLU A 31 6.64 16.08 -8.70
CA GLU A 31 7.72 15.44 -9.45
C GLU A 31 8.20 14.15 -8.78
N LEU A 32 8.74 13.24 -9.58
CA LEU A 32 9.46 12.04 -9.17
C LEU A 32 10.93 12.18 -9.55
N GLN A 33 11.82 11.84 -8.63
CA GLN A 33 13.23 11.72 -8.92
C GLN A 33 13.53 10.35 -9.53
N LEU A 34 14.09 10.33 -10.73
CA LEU A 34 14.56 9.13 -11.40
C LEU A 34 15.95 8.73 -10.88
N SER A 35 16.37 7.49 -11.15
CA SER A 35 17.67 6.95 -10.71
C SER A 35 18.89 7.69 -11.29
N ASN A 36 18.72 8.37 -12.42
CA ASN A 36 19.72 9.25 -13.02
C ASN A 36 19.75 10.66 -12.40
N GLY A 37 18.94 10.92 -11.36
CA GLY A 37 18.84 12.19 -10.67
C GLY A 37 17.90 13.22 -11.33
N SER A 38 17.32 12.94 -12.49
CA SER A 38 16.38 13.87 -13.14
C SER A 38 15.00 13.84 -12.49
N CYS A 39 14.33 14.99 -12.47
CA CYS A 39 12.94 15.12 -12.02
C CYS A 39 11.98 14.95 -13.22
N VAL A 40 10.92 14.16 -13.05
CA VAL A 40 9.85 14.00 -14.03
C VAL A 40 8.50 14.34 -13.40
N SER A 41 7.62 15.00 -14.14
CA SER A 41 6.25 15.29 -13.71
C SER A 41 5.50 14.00 -13.34
N LYS A 42 4.91 13.96 -12.14
CA LYS A 42 4.07 12.83 -11.73
C LYS A 42 2.87 12.64 -12.65
N LEU A 43 2.29 13.71 -13.20
CA LEU A 43 1.18 13.61 -14.16
C LEU A 43 1.64 12.92 -15.46
N ASP A 44 2.83 13.25 -15.95
CA ASP A 44 3.36 12.63 -17.17
C ASP A 44 3.64 11.14 -16.94
N VAL A 45 4.14 10.79 -15.75
CA VAL A 45 4.30 9.39 -15.33
C VAL A 45 2.96 8.66 -15.29
N GLN A 46 1.91 9.27 -14.73
CA GLN A 46 0.56 8.66 -14.72
C GLN A 46 0.04 8.41 -16.13
N ILE A 47 0.06 9.43 -17.00
CA ILE A 47 -0.40 9.32 -18.38
C ILE A 47 0.34 8.20 -19.10
N TYR A 48 1.68 8.21 -19.03
CA TYR A 48 2.51 7.22 -19.71
C TYR A 48 2.26 5.81 -19.22
N THR A 49 2.30 5.59 -17.90
CA THR A 49 2.16 4.27 -17.30
C THR A 49 0.76 3.69 -17.51
N VAL A 50 -0.30 4.49 -17.36
CA VAL A 50 -1.68 4.04 -17.63
C VAL A 50 -1.87 3.70 -19.10
N THR A 51 -1.38 4.52 -20.03
CA THR A 51 -1.44 4.21 -21.46
C THR A 51 -0.69 2.92 -21.76
N LEU A 52 0.49 2.70 -21.19
CA LEU A 52 1.28 1.49 -21.38
C LEU A 52 0.55 0.24 -20.86
N LEU A 53 -0.02 0.32 -19.65
CA LEU A 53 -0.78 -0.76 -19.01
C LEU A 53 -2.06 -1.09 -19.79
N ARG A 54 -2.79 -0.09 -20.27
CA ARG A 54 -4.03 -0.29 -21.05
C ARG A 54 -3.79 -0.74 -22.49
N ASN A 55 -2.62 -0.45 -23.06
CA ASN A 55 -2.22 -0.98 -24.37
C ASN A 55 -1.83 -2.48 -24.32
N ARG A 56 -2.01 -3.15 -23.17
CA ARG A 56 -1.88 -4.61 -22.99
C ARG A 56 -0.55 -5.18 -23.48
N THR A 57 0.57 -4.59 -23.05
CA THR A 57 1.87 -5.26 -23.17
C THR A 57 1.83 -6.61 -22.45
N SER A 58 2.35 -7.66 -23.09
CA SER A 58 2.44 -9.01 -22.50
C SER A 58 3.72 -9.23 -21.68
N ASN A 59 4.62 -8.25 -21.63
CA ASN A 59 5.87 -8.38 -20.88
C ASN A 59 5.63 -8.07 -19.40
N ALA A 60 5.61 -9.13 -18.57
CA ALA A 60 5.37 -9.03 -17.12
C ALA A 60 6.34 -8.08 -16.39
N THR A 61 7.60 -7.99 -16.83
CA THR A 61 8.58 -7.08 -16.22
C THR A 61 8.17 -5.63 -16.47
N VAL A 62 7.77 -5.31 -17.72
CA VAL A 62 7.32 -3.96 -18.09
C VAL A 62 6.03 -3.59 -17.33
N VAL A 63 5.08 -4.52 -17.20
CA VAL A 63 3.85 -4.31 -16.42
C VAL A 63 4.18 -4.01 -14.96
N ALA A 64 5.06 -4.80 -14.33
CA ALA A 64 5.43 -4.60 -12.93
C ALA A 64 6.10 -3.23 -12.69
N TYR A 65 7.05 -2.82 -13.54
CA TYR A 65 7.65 -1.49 -13.43
C TYR A 65 6.65 -0.38 -13.69
N ALA A 66 5.77 -0.52 -14.68
CA ALA A 66 4.73 0.46 -14.97
C ALA A 66 3.78 0.64 -13.78
N LEU A 67 3.35 -0.46 -13.14
CA LEU A 67 2.57 -0.42 -11.89
C LEU A 67 3.33 0.31 -10.78
N SER A 68 4.61 -0.02 -10.55
CA SER A 68 5.40 0.63 -9.50
C SER A 68 5.53 2.14 -9.72
N TYR A 69 5.79 2.58 -10.96
CA TYR A 69 5.89 4.00 -11.29
C TYR A 69 4.54 4.71 -11.17
N TYR A 70 3.47 4.05 -11.62
CA TYR A 70 2.10 4.54 -11.45
C TYR A 70 1.79 4.78 -9.96
N LEU A 71 2.03 3.81 -9.09
CA LEU A 71 1.75 3.94 -7.65
C LEU A 71 2.60 5.03 -6.99
N SER A 72 3.89 5.10 -7.34
CA SER A 72 4.79 6.16 -6.86
C SER A 72 4.32 7.56 -7.28
N SER A 73 3.70 7.66 -8.45
CA SER A 73 3.13 8.93 -8.94
C SER A 73 1.84 9.34 -8.23
N LEU A 74 1.10 8.40 -7.62
CA LEU A 74 -0.10 8.70 -6.83
C LEU A 74 0.25 9.19 -5.42
N ALA A 75 1.33 8.67 -4.83
CA ALA A 75 1.71 9.00 -3.48
C ALA A 75 1.97 10.51 -3.28
N ASN A 76 1.48 11.04 -2.16
CA ASN A 76 1.65 12.45 -1.75
C ASN A 76 1.25 13.48 -2.83
N SER A 77 0.32 13.12 -3.70
CA SER A 77 -0.04 13.95 -4.84
C SER A 77 -1.49 14.43 -4.75
N ASN A 78 -1.70 15.74 -4.97
CA ASN A 78 -3.02 16.33 -5.23
C ASN A 78 -3.31 16.32 -6.75
N LEU A 79 -2.82 15.28 -7.45
CA LEU A 79 -2.81 15.29 -8.90
C LEU A 79 -4.21 15.23 -9.48
N SER A 80 -4.31 15.82 -10.68
CA SER A 80 -5.51 15.99 -11.47
C SER A 80 -6.45 14.80 -11.37
N SER A 81 -7.69 15.07 -10.94
CA SER A 81 -8.82 14.16 -10.83
C SER A 81 -9.34 13.63 -12.17
N ASN A 82 -8.49 13.52 -13.20
CA ASN A 82 -8.90 13.03 -14.50
C ASN A 82 -9.06 11.50 -14.42
N PRO A 83 -10.31 10.97 -14.46
CA PRO A 83 -10.55 9.54 -14.29
C PRO A 83 -9.90 8.70 -15.40
N ASN A 84 -9.56 9.30 -16.54
CA ASN A 84 -8.89 8.60 -17.63
C ASN A 84 -7.47 8.15 -17.28
N TYR A 85 -6.84 8.70 -16.24
CA TYR A 85 -5.48 8.32 -15.82
C TYR A 85 -5.45 7.68 -14.42
N ILE A 86 -6.60 7.18 -13.98
CA ILE A 86 -6.74 6.42 -12.75
C ILE A 86 -7.07 4.97 -13.12
N LEU A 87 -6.35 4.03 -12.52
CA LEU A 87 -6.65 2.60 -12.62
C LEU A 87 -7.64 2.22 -11.52
N SER A 88 -8.70 1.51 -11.90
CA SER A 88 -9.61 0.88 -10.97
C SER A 88 -8.92 -0.28 -10.22
N PRO A 89 -9.43 -0.69 -9.04
CA PRO A 89 -8.95 -1.89 -8.35
C PRO A 89 -8.99 -3.14 -9.24
N VAL A 90 -10.04 -3.28 -10.06
CA VAL A 90 -10.20 -4.40 -11.02
C VAL A 90 -9.07 -4.43 -12.04
N GLU A 91 -8.66 -3.27 -12.57
CA GLU A 91 -7.53 -3.19 -13.51
C GLU A 91 -6.24 -3.61 -12.83
N ILE A 92 -5.99 -3.12 -11.61
CA ILE A 92 -4.76 -3.44 -10.87
C ILE A 92 -4.71 -4.93 -10.48
N ASP A 93 -5.81 -5.49 -9.98
CA ASP A 93 -5.95 -6.93 -9.73
C ASP A 93 -5.61 -7.74 -10.99
N GLY A 94 -6.19 -7.37 -12.14
CA GLY A 94 -5.93 -8.03 -13.41
C GLY A 94 -4.47 -7.93 -13.86
N TYR A 95 -3.82 -6.78 -13.64
CA TYR A 95 -2.40 -6.64 -13.95
C TYR A 95 -1.53 -7.49 -13.03
N VAL A 96 -1.79 -7.50 -11.71
CA VAL A 96 -1.03 -8.32 -10.75
C VAL A 96 -1.21 -9.81 -11.02
N ASP A 97 -2.42 -10.26 -11.34
CA ASP A 97 -2.70 -11.66 -11.71
C ASP A 97 -1.97 -12.09 -12.99
N SER A 98 -1.83 -11.17 -13.96
CA SER A 98 -1.16 -11.44 -15.23
C SER A 98 0.37 -11.59 -15.13
N LEU A 99 0.99 -11.17 -14.02
CA LEU A 99 2.43 -11.26 -13.82
C LEU A 99 2.84 -12.73 -13.73
N SER A 100 3.48 -13.26 -14.75
CA SER A 100 3.88 -14.66 -14.85
C SER A 100 5.32 -14.79 -15.31
N ASN A 101 5.91 -15.96 -15.06
CA ASN A 101 7.20 -16.36 -15.64
C ASN A 101 8.40 -15.44 -15.31
N ILE A 102 8.32 -14.70 -14.21
CA ILE A 102 9.40 -13.85 -13.71
C ILE A 102 9.55 -14.01 -12.20
N THR A 103 10.73 -13.66 -11.68
CA THR A 103 10.95 -13.44 -10.25
C THR A 103 11.47 -12.03 -10.08
N LEU A 104 10.74 -11.20 -9.34
CA LEU A 104 11.01 -9.77 -9.23
C LEU A 104 10.50 -9.23 -7.88
N GLY A 105 11.26 -8.31 -7.30
CA GLY A 105 10.83 -7.46 -6.21
C GLY A 105 11.09 -6.00 -6.58
N ILE A 106 10.05 -5.17 -6.63
CA ILE A 106 10.18 -3.73 -6.82
C ILE A 106 9.77 -3.07 -5.50
N ASN A 107 10.73 -2.41 -4.86
CA ASN A 107 10.54 -1.80 -3.56
C ASN A 107 10.65 -0.28 -3.66
N THR A 108 9.59 0.42 -3.27
CA THR A 108 9.57 1.86 -3.09
C THR A 108 9.06 2.18 -1.69
N ASN A 109 9.21 3.42 -1.25
CA ASN A 109 8.66 3.89 0.03
C ASN A 109 7.13 4.01 0.03
N THR A 110 6.46 3.82 -1.12
CA THR A 110 5.01 3.99 -1.30
C THR A 110 4.31 2.72 -1.78
N SER A 111 5.08 1.72 -2.22
CA SER A 111 4.54 0.46 -2.71
C SER A 111 5.59 -0.63 -2.70
N PHE A 112 5.14 -1.87 -2.64
CA PHE A 112 6.00 -3.03 -2.85
C PHE A 112 5.32 -4.04 -3.76
N ILE A 113 5.98 -4.39 -4.86
CA ILE A 113 5.54 -5.43 -5.79
C ILE A 113 6.48 -6.62 -5.65
N MET A 114 5.89 -7.79 -5.46
CA MET A 114 6.57 -9.07 -5.46
C MET A 114 5.92 -9.98 -6.49
N VAL A 115 6.76 -10.61 -7.32
CA VAL A 115 6.38 -11.69 -8.22
C VAL A 115 7.37 -12.82 -7.99
N GLN A 116 6.89 -13.98 -7.56
CA GLN A 116 7.76 -15.07 -7.12
C GLN A 116 7.28 -16.39 -7.70
N GLN A 117 8.17 -17.06 -8.44
CA GLN A 117 7.92 -18.44 -8.85
C GLN A 117 8.11 -19.36 -7.66
N LEU A 118 7.11 -20.18 -7.38
CA LEU A 118 7.16 -21.12 -6.26
C LEU A 118 7.77 -22.44 -6.71
N ASN A 119 8.86 -22.83 -6.05
CA ASN A 119 9.43 -24.16 -6.20
C ASN A 119 8.91 -25.06 -5.06
N GLN A 120 7.99 -25.96 -5.38
CA GLN A 120 7.36 -26.87 -4.41
C GLN A 120 8.32 -27.92 -3.82
N HIS A 121 9.54 -28.03 -4.37
CA HIS A 121 10.57 -28.94 -3.87
C HIS A 121 11.62 -28.23 -3.00
N SER A 122 11.46 -26.92 -2.77
CA SER A 122 12.34 -26.13 -1.91
C SER A 122 11.95 -26.27 -0.44
N ASN A 123 12.95 -26.27 0.46
CA ASN A 123 12.71 -26.16 1.90
C ASN A 123 12.31 -24.73 2.31
N ILE A 124 12.66 -23.74 1.50
CA ILE A 124 12.29 -22.34 1.69
C ILE A 124 11.24 -21.98 0.65
N THR A 125 10.02 -21.76 1.12
CA THR A 125 8.89 -21.36 0.28
C THR A 125 8.58 -19.91 0.54
N THR A 126 8.47 -19.11 -0.51
CA THR A 126 7.91 -17.75 -0.39
C THR A 126 6.42 -17.86 -0.10
N ILE A 127 5.99 -17.25 0.99
CA ILE A 127 4.61 -17.36 1.49
C ILE A 127 3.90 -16.01 1.56
N GLY A 128 4.61 -14.89 1.38
CA GLY A 128 3.95 -13.61 1.33
C GLY A 128 4.87 -12.42 1.36
N ALA A 129 4.33 -11.27 1.76
CA ALA A 129 4.94 -9.96 1.71
C ALA A 129 4.64 -9.16 2.96
N THR A 130 5.55 -8.27 3.34
CA THR A 130 5.30 -7.25 4.37
C THR A 130 5.83 -5.91 3.91
N PHE A 131 5.29 -4.85 4.51
CA PHE A 131 5.57 -3.45 4.19
C PHE A 131 5.58 -2.61 5.46
N THR A 132 6.53 -1.70 5.53
CA THR A 132 6.61 -0.68 6.59
C THR A 132 6.43 0.69 5.97
N HIS A 133 5.44 1.42 6.47
CA HIS A 133 5.04 2.75 6.01
C HIS A 133 6.26 3.68 5.85
N GLY A 134 6.38 4.30 4.67
CA GLY A 134 7.49 5.21 4.34
C GLY A 134 8.87 4.57 4.17
N ILE A 135 9.01 3.26 4.38
CA ILE A 135 10.31 2.54 4.28
C ILE A 135 10.33 1.61 3.06
N GLY A 136 9.32 0.75 2.91
CA GLY A 136 9.26 -0.24 1.85
C GLY A 136 8.89 -1.64 2.34
N GLY A 137 8.98 -2.61 1.44
CA GLY A 137 8.60 -3.99 1.69
C GLY A 137 9.72 -5.02 1.59
N GLN A 138 9.41 -6.22 2.05
CA GLN A 138 10.29 -7.39 2.00
C GLN A 138 9.50 -8.68 1.70
N VAL A 139 10.20 -9.65 1.11
CA VAL A 139 9.68 -10.99 0.85
C VAL A 139 9.62 -11.78 2.14
N VAL A 140 8.48 -12.45 2.38
CA VAL A 140 8.26 -13.36 3.50
C VAL A 140 8.33 -14.79 3.00
N ASN A 141 9.18 -15.59 3.63
CA ASN A 141 9.34 -17.00 3.36
C ASN A 141 9.27 -17.80 4.66
N THR A 142 9.28 -19.13 4.54
CA THR A 142 9.22 -20.03 5.70
C THR A 142 10.38 -19.86 6.69
N SER A 143 11.49 -19.22 6.30
CA SER A 143 12.64 -18.99 7.20
C SER A 143 12.60 -17.68 7.98
N ASN A 144 11.82 -16.68 7.56
CA ASN A 144 11.76 -15.36 8.21
C ASN A 144 10.35 -14.97 8.70
N VAL A 145 9.36 -15.87 8.57
CA VAL A 145 7.97 -15.62 8.95
C VAL A 145 7.81 -15.23 10.41
N ASP A 146 8.57 -15.85 11.32
CA ASP A 146 8.51 -15.56 12.74
C ASP A 146 9.03 -14.15 13.04
N ASP A 147 10.12 -13.72 12.38
CA ASP A 147 10.64 -12.35 12.53
C ASP A 147 9.64 -11.32 12.03
N VAL A 148 9.02 -11.59 10.86
CA VAL A 148 8.03 -10.69 10.26
C VAL A 148 6.78 -10.58 11.13
N THR A 149 6.26 -11.72 11.60
CA THR A 149 5.08 -11.74 12.47
C THR A 149 5.35 -11.14 13.84
N ASN A 150 6.61 -11.06 14.28
CA ASN A 150 7.00 -10.42 15.54
C ASN A 150 7.68 -9.04 15.36
N SER A 151 7.45 -8.36 14.24
CA SER A 151 8.01 -7.04 13.94
C SER A 151 6.93 -5.97 13.73
N PHE A 152 7.32 -4.70 13.81
CA PHE A 152 6.47 -3.57 13.45
C PHE A 152 6.37 -3.47 11.92
N SER A 153 5.21 -3.87 11.39
CA SER A 153 4.88 -3.74 9.97
C SER A 153 3.55 -3.02 9.81
N SER A 154 3.48 -2.11 8.84
CA SER A 154 2.25 -1.37 8.55
C SER A 154 1.25 -2.21 7.76
N ALA A 155 1.74 -3.12 6.92
CA ALA A 155 0.92 -4.07 6.19
C ALA A 155 1.67 -5.39 5.98
N ALA A 156 1.00 -6.53 6.12
CA ALA A 156 1.56 -7.80 5.70
C ALA A 156 0.47 -8.78 5.27
N ALA A 157 0.83 -9.68 4.37
CA ALA A 157 0.02 -10.78 3.88
C ALA A 157 0.86 -12.05 3.88
N ILE A 158 0.39 -13.09 4.56
CA ILE A 158 1.10 -14.36 4.71
C ILE A 158 0.13 -15.49 4.41
N ILE A 159 0.37 -16.23 3.33
CA ILE A 159 -0.44 -17.37 2.92
C ILE A 159 0.02 -18.62 3.65
N SER A 160 -0.92 -19.43 4.13
CA SER A 160 -0.57 -20.72 4.73
C SER A 160 0.18 -21.59 3.73
N ASN A 161 1.26 -22.26 4.17
CA ASN A 161 2.08 -23.08 3.27
C ASN A 161 1.26 -24.20 2.61
N GLN A 162 0.27 -24.75 3.33
CA GLN A 162 -0.63 -25.78 2.80
C GLN A 162 -1.48 -25.26 1.62
N SER A 163 -1.90 -23.98 1.66
CA SER A 163 -2.66 -23.34 0.58
C SER A 163 -1.86 -23.14 -0.71
N LEU A 164 -0.54 -23.24 -0.66
CA LEU A 164 0.34 -23.06 -1.83
C LEU A 164 0.58 -24.35 -2.64
N THR A 165 -0.06 -25.45 -2.26
CA THR A 165 -0.05 -26.68 -3.05
C THR A 165 -0.62 -26.41 -4.45
N GLY A 166 0.09 -26.85 -5.50
CA GLY A 166 -0.31 -26.59 -6.89
C GLY A 166 -0.07 -25.16 -7.41
N VAL A 167 0.37 -24.22 -6.56
CA VAL A 167 0.71 -22.85 -6.95
C VAL A 167 2.09 -22.82 -7.61
N THR A 168 2.20 -22.10 -8.73
CA THR A 168 3.43 -21.89 -9.51
C THR A 168 3.96 -20.47 -9.41
N SER A 169 3.10 -19.48 -9.19
CA SER A 169 3.50 -18.09 -8.98
C SER A 169 2.68 -17.48 -7.85
N LEU A 170 3.35 -16.70 -7.00
CA LEU A 170 2.73 -15.85 -6.00
C LEU A 170 3.08 -14.39 -6.30
N ASN A 171 2.04 -13.59 -6.48
CA ASN A 171 2.15 -12.18 -6.82
C ASN A 171 1.47 -11.37 -5.71
N MET A 172 2.19 -10.41 -5.14
CA MET A 172 1.66 -9.51 -4.14
C MET A 172 2.03 -8.08 -4.47
N LEU A 173 1.06 -7.19 -4.33
CA LEU A 173 1.26 -5.75 -4.42
C LEU A 173 0.72 -5.11 -3.13
N ILE A 174 1.57 -4.39 -2.41
CA ILE A 174 1.18 -3.57 -1.27
C ILE A 174 1.26 -2.11 -1.69
N ILE A 175 0.19 -1.36 -1.48
CA ILE A 175 0.09 0.06 -1.80
C ILE A 175 -0.07 0.84 -0.50
N ASP A 176 0.90 1.71 -0.24
CA ASP A 176 0.87 2.59 0.92
C ASP A 176 0.09 3.87 0.62
N ILE A 177 -0.68 4.34 1.61
CA ILE A 177 -1.60 5.49 1.50
C ILE A 177 -2.32 5.55 0.12
N PRO A 178 -3.15 4.54 -0.22
CA PRO A 178 -3.84 4.53 -1.51
C PRO A 178 -5.05 5.49 -1.50
N THR A 179 -4.81 6.79 -1.63
CA THR A 179 -5.84 7.84 -1.52
C THR A 179 -7.00 7.62 -2.49
N THR A 180 -6.71 7.16 -3.70
CA THR A 180 -7.69 6.77 -4.71
C THR A 180 -8.67 5.70 -4.21
N TYR A 181 -8.27 4.88 -3.25
CA TYR A 181 -9.08 3.78 -2.71
C TYR A 181 -9.88 4.14 -1.46
N LYS A 182 -9.65 5.33 -0.89
CA LYS A 182 -10.28 5.77 0.36
C LYS A 182 -11.81 5.77 0.29
N ASN A 183 -12.36 6.20 -0.84
CA ASN A 183 -13.80 6.44 -1.03
C ASN A 183 -14.42 5.55 -2.13
N LEU A 184 -13.82 4.39 -2.44
CA LEU A 184 -14.36 3.48 -3.46
C LEU A 184 -15.74 2.93 -3.11
N ASP A 185 -15.97 2.70 -1.82
CA ASP A 185 -17.23 2.19 -1.32
C ASP A 185 -18.15 3.35 -0.93
N THR A 186 -18.99 3.74 -1.89
CA THR A 186 -19.95 4.83 -1.70
C THR A 186 -21.26 4.37 -1.08
N SER A 187 -21.44 3.06 -0.81
CA SER A 187 -22.75 2.49 -0.46
C SER A 187 -22.82 1.93 0.96
N SER A 188 -21.70 1.45 1.51
CA SER A 188 -21.65 0.89 2.86
C SER A 188 -21.18 1.89 3.93
N ASN A 189 -20.84 3.12 3.54
CA ASN A 189 -20.22 4.16 4.38
C ASN A 189 -18.88 3.75 5.03
N ARG A 190 -18.29 2.62 4.62
CA ARG A 190 -16.98 2.17 5.10
C ARG A 190 -15.88 3.03 4.50
N THR A 191 -14.93 3.43 5.35
CA THR A 191 -13.76 4.20 4.92
C THR A 191 -12.50 3.36 5.11
N LEU A 192 -11.56 3.45 4.17
CA LEU A 192 -10.26 2.78 4.30
C LEU A 192 -9.47 3.34 5.50
N ALA A 193 -8.77 2.48 6.23
CA ALA A 193 -7.98 2.80 7.42
C ALA A 193 -6.48 2.43 7.29
N SER A 194 -6.10 1.65 6.27
CA SER A 194 -4.75 1.07 6.14
C SER A 194 -4.20 1.16 4.72
N SER A 195 -2.99 0.62 4.53
CA SER A 195 -2.49 0.22 3.21
C SER A 195 -3.42 -0.82 2.57
N VAL A 196 -3.37 -0.95 1.24
CA VAL A 196 -4.11 -1.98 0.49
C VAL A 196 -3.15 -3.06 0.03
N ILE A 197 -3.57 -4.31 0.16
CA ILE A 197 -2.79 -5.49 -0.25
C ILE A 197 -3.56 -6.23 -1.34
N ILE A 198 -2.97 -6.34 -2.52
CA ILE A 198 -3.48 -7.16 -3.63
C ILE A 198 -2.67 -8.46 -3.67
N VAL A 199 -3.37 -9.59 -3.72
CA VAL A 199 -2.75 -10.92 -3.77
C VAL A 199 -3.35 -11.74 -4.91
N ALA A 200 -2.49 -12.27 -5.76
CA ALA A 200 -2.86 -13.18 -6.84
C ALA A 200 -1.90 -14.36 -6.91
N VAL A 201 -2.40 -15.49 -7.42
CA VAL A 201 -1.62 -16.72 -7.56
C VAL A 201 -1.93 -17.38 -8.89
N GLN A 202 -0.90 -17.98 -9.48
CA GLN A 202 -1.05 -18.85 -10.64
C GLN A 202 -0.91 -20.31 -10.21
N ARG A 203 -1.76 -21.17 -10.76
CA ARG A 203 -1.78 -22.60 -10.43
C ARG A 203 -1.57 -23.44 -11.69
N ASN A 204 -0.91 -24.59 -11.52
CA ASN A 204 -0.90 -25.62 -12.55
C ASN A 204 -2.11 -26.55 -12.34
N GLY A 205 -3.11 -26.45 -13.23
CA GLY A 205 -4.29 -27.31 -13.20
C GLY A 205 -5.49 -26.72 -12.46
N SER A 206 -6.52 -27.54 -12.29
CA SER A 206 -7.83 -27.15 -11.75
C SER A 206 -7.97 -27.31 -10.22
N ASP A 207 -6.91 -27.72 -9.52
CA ASP A 207 -6.99 -27.95 -8.08
C ASP A 207 -7.15 -26.62 -7.33
N LEU A 208 -8.35 -26.46 -6.76
CA LEU A 208 -8.72 -25.30 -5.95
C LEU A 208 -8.49 -25.62 -4.48
N THR A 209 -7.22 -25.77 -4.08
CA THR A 209 -6.88 -25.82 -2.65
C THR A 209 -7.39 -24.53 -2.00
N PRO A 210 -8.16 -24.62 -0.89
CA PRO A 210 -8.63 -23.46 -0.17
C PRO A 210 -7.47 -22.53 0.21
N MET A 211 -7.63 -21.26 -0.09
CA MET A 211 -6.64 -20.24 0.24
C MET A 211 -6.88 -19.77 1.67
N ASN A 212 -5.85 -19.74 2.49
CA ASN A 212 -5.91 -19.13 3.81
C ASN A 212 -4.77 -18.14 3.91
N ILE A 213 -5.12 -16.88 4.13
CA ILE A 213 -4.19 -15.76 4.19
C ILE A 213 -4.36 -15.02 5.52
N SER A 214 -3.28 -14.86 6.25
CA SER A 214 -3.19 -13.97 7.41
C SER A 214 -2.82 -12.58 6.94
N LEU A 215 -3.56 -11.58 7.43
CA LEU A 215 -3.41 -10.18 7.08
C LEU A 215 -3.13 -9.37 8.33
N TYR A 216 -2.25 -8.38 8.18
CA TYR A 216 -1.80 -7.49 9.23
C TYR A 216 -1.92 -6.05 8.74
N PHE A 217 -2.58 -5.19 9.51
CA PHE A 217 -2.83 -3.80 9.12
C PHE A 217 -2.66 -2.85 10.29
N GLN A 218 -1.72 -1.91 10.15
CA GLN A 218 -1.65 -0.74 11.02
C GLN A 218 -2.64 0.32 10.53
N ILE A 219 -3.29 1.03 11.45
CA ILE A 219 -4.06 2.22 11.09
C ILE A 219 -3.07 3.29 10.63
N LEU A 220 -3.25 3.76 9.39
CA LEU A 220 -2.45 4.86 8.86
C LEU A 220 -2.94 6.19 9.48
N PRO A 221 -2.03 7.07 9.97
CA PRO A 221 -2.41 8.34 10.58
C PRO A 221 -3.32 9.22 9.69
N GLU A 222 -3.11 9.19 8.37
CA GLU A 222 -3.89 9.94 7.37
C GLU A 222 -5.35 9.50 7.29
N TYR A 223 -5.63 8.27 7.74
CA TYR A 223 -6.94 7.63 7.69
C TYR A 223 -7.54 7.38 9.06
N GLN A 224 -6.84 7.73 10.13
CA GLN A 224 -7.30 7.53 11.48
C GLN A 224 -8.55 8.39 11.74
N PRO A 225 -9.68 7.78 12.18
CA PRO A 225 -10.88 8.53 12.51
C PRO A 225 -10.67 9.40 13.75
N THR A 226 -11.34 10.55 13.78
CA THR A 226 -11.41 11.43 14.96
C THR A 226 -12.48 10.99 15.97
N ILE A 227 -13.22 9.94 15.65
CA ILE A 227 -14.33 9.38 16.44
C ILE A 227 -14.06 7.91 16.76
N GLU A 228 -14.80 7.36 17.73
CA GLU A 228 -14.76 5.91 17.96
C GLU A 228 -15.21 5.16 16.71
N ALA A 229 -14.47 4.09 16.39
CA ALA A 229 -14.66 3.34 15.16
C ALA A 229 -14.59 1.84 15.40
N ASP A 230 -15.45 1.11 14.67
CA ASP A 230 -15.33 -0.34 14.52
C ASP A 230 -14.52 -0.63 13.25
N TYR A 231 -13.55 -1.54 13.37
CA TYR A 231 -12.66 -1.92 12.28
C TYR A 231 -13.02 -3.30 11.75
N PHE A 232 -12.85 -3.46 10.43
CA PHE A 232 -13.18 -4.67 9.69
C PHE A 232 -12.04 -4.99 8.72
N CYS A 233 -11.58 -6.24 8.73
CA CYS A 233 -10.81 -6.75 7.60
C CYS A 233 -11.77 -7.03 6.46
N SER A 234 -11.49 -6.46 5.29
CA SER A 234 -12.38 -6.57 4.15
C SER A 234 -11.60 -6.77 2.86
N PHE A 235 -12.22 -7.44 1.91
CA PHE A 235 -11.79 -7.47 0.53
C PHE A 235 -12.67 -6.57 -0.32
N TYR A 236 -12.13 -6.04 -1.41
CA TYR A 236 -12.90 -5.24 -2.35
C TYR A 236 -13.66 -6.16 -3.30
N ASN A 237 -14.98 -6.26 -3.12
CA ASN A 237 -15.83 -7.05 -3.99
C ASN A 237 -16.13 -6.26 -5.26
N THR A 238 -15.53 -6.69 -6.36
CA THR A 238 -15.60 -6.03 -7.66
C THR A 238 -16.96 -6.21 -8.36
N THR A 239 -17.82 -7.11 -7.89
CA THR A 239 -19.16 -7.33 -8.45
C THR A 239 -20.15 -6.26 -8.00
N ASN A 240 -20.11 -5.89 -6.72
CA ASN A 240 -21.01 -4.92 -6.11
C ASN A 240 -20.29 -3.62 -5.68
N LEU A 241 -18.98 -3.53 -5.92
CA LEU A 241 -18.14 -2.36 -5.69
C LEU A 241 -18.10 -1.90 -4.22
N ILE A 242 -18.11 -2.86 -3.29
CA ILE A 242 -18.05 -2.59 -1.84
C ILE A 242 -16.90 -3.31 -1.14
N TRP A 243 -16.53 -2.82 0.03
CA TRP A 243 -15.69 -3.55 0.98
C TRP A 243 -16.54 -4.60 1.71
N SER A 244 -16.27 -5.87 1.45
CA SER A 244 -16.95 -7.00 2.07
C SER A 244 -16.03 -7.70 3.07
N ASP A 245 -16.58 -8.08 4.23
CA ASP A 245 -15.93 -8.89 5.26
C ASP A 245 -16.25 -10.39 5.13
N SER A 246 -16.99 -10.79 4.09
CA SER A 246 -17.35 -12.19 3.86
C SER A 246 -16.09 -13.06 3.69
N GLY A 247 -16.01 -14.17 4.43
CA GLY A 247 -14.85 -15.06 4.37
C GLY A 247 -13.61 -14.54 5.10
N CYS A 248 -13.69 -13.39 5.77
CA CYS A 248 -12.65 -12.85 6.65
C CYS A 248 -13.07 -12.94 8.12
N THR A 249 -12.10 -13.14 9.02
CA THR A 249 -12.35 -13.12 10.46
C THR A 249 -12.44 -11.68 10.98
N LYS A 250 -13.13 -11.47 12.11
CA LYS A 250 -13.12 -10.18 12.81
C LYS A 250 -11.68 -9.81 13.21
N PRO A 251 -11.22 -8.58 12.93
CA PRO A 251 -9.85 -8.19 13.20
C PRO A 251 -9.58 -8.15 14.71
N GLN A 252 -8.44 -8.69 15.11
CA GLN A 252 -7.94 -8.67 16.48
C GLN A 252 -6.84 -7.63 16.60
N TYR A 253 -6.97 -6.70 17.55
CA TYR A 253 -5.97 -5.68 17.74
C TYR A 253 -4.80 -6.20 18.59
N ASN A 254 -3.61 -6.26 17.99
CA ASN A 254 -2.38 -6.59 18.66
C ASN A 254 -1.71 -5.31 19.18
N ARG A 255 -1.78 -5.12 20.51
CA ARG A 255 -1.24 -3.92 21.19
C ARG A 255 0.28 -3.82 21.16
N ILE A 256 1.00 -4.95 21.02
CA ILE A 256 2.47 -4.98 21.03
C ILE A 256 2.99 -4.34 19.74
N PHE A 257 2.39 -4.71 18.59
CA PHE A 257 2.79 -4.23 17.27
C PHE A 257 1.92 -3.09 16.73
N ASN A 258 0.93 -2.64 17.51
CA ASN A 258 -0.03 -1.59 17.15
C ASN A 258 -0.72 -1.83 15.79
N ARG A 259 -1.24 -3.03 15.58
CA ARG A 259 -1.87 -3.42 14.30
C ARG A 259 -3.03 -4.38 14.51
N TYR A 260 -3.93 -4.43 13.53
CA TYR A 260 -5.01 -5.41 13.45
C TYR A 260 -4.55 -6.63 12.68
N GLU A 261 -4.96 -7.80 13.17
CA GLU A 261 -4.61 -9.11 12.60
C GLU A 261 -5.90 -9.89 12.32
N CYS A 262 -5.97 -10.51 11.15
CA CYS A 262 -7.13 -11.29 10.71
C CYS A 262 -6.71 -12.35 9.69
N SER A 263 -7.63 -13.25 9.35
CA SER A 263 -7.44 -14.22 8.28
C SER A 263 -8.61 -14.23 7.32
N CYS A 264 -8.34 -14.43 6.03
CA CYS A 264 -9.37 -14.62 5.00
C CYS A 264 -9.19 -15.95 4.28
N ASN A 265 -10.28 -16.53 3.77
CA ASN A 265 -10.31 -17.83 3.11
C ASN A 265 -10.24 -17.77 1.57
N HIS A 266 -9.78 -16.65 1.02
CA HIS A 266 -9.68 -16.38 -0.41
C HIS A 266 -8.55 -15.36 -0.66
N LEU A 267 -8.25 -15.06 -1.92
CA LEU A 267 -7.29 -14.03 -2.34
C LEU A 267 -8.03 -12.95 -3.12
N SER A 268 -7.65 -11.69 -2.92
CA SER A 268 -8.30 -10.52 -3.50
C SER A 268 -7.44 -9.26 -3.25
N THR A 269 -8.04 -8.09 -3.48
CA THR A 269 -7.64 -6.80 -2.91
C THR A 269 -8.18 -6.69 -1.48
N PHE A 270 -7.31 -6.56 -0.49
CA PHE A 270 -7.64 -6.44 0.92
C PHE A 270 -7.29 -5.07 1.51
N GLY A 271 -8.05 -4.68 2.54
CA GLY A 271 -7.75 -3.53 3.37
C GLY A 271 -8.46 -3.62 4.73
N LEU A 272 -7.96 -2.85 5.69
CA LEU A 272 -8.68 -2.55 6.92
C LEU A 272 -9.59 -1.35 6.66
N VAL A 273 -10.88 -1.52 6.89
CA VAL A 273 -11.87 -0.45 6.77
C VAL A 273 -12.53 -0.19 8.11
N TRP A 274 -13.11 0.99 8.28
CA TRP A 274 -13.77 1.37 9.51
C TRP A 274 -15.14 1.99 9.27
N LEU A 275 -15.99 1.89 10.29
CA LEU A 275 -17.27 2.58 10.41
C LEU A 275 -17.35 3.31 11.76
N PRO A 276 -18.08 4.44 11.84
CA PRO A 276 -18.42 5.05 13.12
C PRO A 276 -19.03 4.00 14.04
N LYS A 277 -18.50 3.87 15.24
CA LYS A 277 -19.04 2.93 16.23
C LYS A 277 -20.43 3.41 16.62
N ILE A 278 -21.45 2.60 16.36
CA ILE A 278 -22.82 2.92 16.73
C ILE A 278 -22.97 2.71 18.23
N VAL A 279 -23.01 3.81 18.98
CA VAL A 279 -23.36 3.76 20.39
C VAL A 279 -24.88 3.75 20.49
N ILE A 280 -25.45 2.60 20.84
CA ILE A 280 -26.90 2.48 21.12
C ILE A 280 -27.13 2.86 22.58
N CYS A 281 -27.66 4.05 22.81
CA CYS A 281 -28.08 4.47 24.14
C CYS A 281 -29.40 3.80 24.52
N ASN A 282 -29.55 3.38 25.77
CA ASN A 282 -30.82 2.84 26.24
C ASN A 282 -31.80 4.00 26.41
N THR A 283 -32.71 4.20 25.45
CA THR A 283 -33.52 5.43 25.31
C THR A 283 -34.46 5.71 26.49
N SER A 284 -34.70 4.72 27.35
CA SER A 284 -35.43 4.89 28.60
C SER A 284 -34.63 5.68 29.64
N THR A 285 -33.30 5.52 29.71
CA THR A 285 -32.46 6.09 30.76
C THR A 285 -31.39 7.03 30.28
N ASP A 286 -31.05 7.04 28.99
CA ASP A 286 -29.85 7.72 28.49
C ASP A 286 -30.17 8.70 27.36
N VAL A 287 -29.29 9.69 27.16
CA VAL A 287 -29.28 10.63 26.03
C VAL A 287 -27.95 10.50 25.30
N GLN A 288 -28.00 10.40 23.97
CA GLN A 288 -26.81 10.42 23.13
C GLN A 288 -26.38 11.87 22.88
N LEU A 289 -25.14 12.20 23.23
CA LEU A 289 -24.52 13.49 22.90
C LEU A 289 -24.02 13.50 21.45
N SER A 290 -23.80 14.70 20.90
CA SER A 290 -23.29 14.89 19.53
C SER A 290 -21.90 14.27 19.27
N ASN A 291 -21.15 13.96 20.34
CA ASN A 291 -19.88 13.24 20.27
C ASN A 291 -20.05 11.70 20.32
N GLY A 292 -21.29 11.20 20.30
CA GLY A 292 -21.62 9.78 20.33
C GLY A 292 -21.67 9.14 21.71
N THR A 293 -21.38 9.87 22.80
CA THR A 293 -21.43 9.29 24.16
C THR A 293 -22.85 9.24 24.72
N CYS A 294 -23.17 8.20 25.50
CA CYS A 294 -24.43 8.12 26.24
C CYS A 294 -24.22 8.69 27.64
N VAL A 295 -25.10 9.60 28.04
CA VAL A 295 -25.16 10.13 29.41
C VAL A 295 -26.49 9.75 30.03
N SER A 296 -26.46 9.30 31.28
CA SER A 296 -27.70 8.97 31.97
C SER A 296 -28.52 10.22 32.25
N LYS A 297 -29.83 10.15 32.01
CA LYS A 297 -30.81 11.20 32.33
C LYS A 297 -30.85 11.50 33.84
N SER A 298 -30.42 10.58 34.69
CA SER A 298 -30.34 10.78 36.13
C SER A 298 -29.15 11.63 36.57
N ASP A 299 -28.14 11.81 35.73
CA ASP A 299 -26.85 12.39 36.13
C ASP A 299 -26.74 13.91 35.93
N GLY A 300 -27.85 14.59 35.64
CA GLY A 300 -27.96 16.07 35.70
C GLY A 300 -28.62 16.70 34.48
N GLN A 301 -29.19 17.90 34.66
CA GLN A 301 -29.86 18.69 33.62
C GLN A 301 -29.01 18.84 32.37
N VAL A 302 -29.41 18.19 31.28
CA VAL A 302 -28.93 18.51 29.93
C VAL A 302 -29.60 19.83 29.54
N CYS A 303 -28.91 20.95 29.71
CA CYS A 303 -29.36 22.24 29.16
C CYS A 303 -29.26 22.17 27.63
N LEU A 304 -30.41 21.97 26.97
CA LEU A 304 -30.54 22.26 25.55
C LEU A 304 -30.35 23.77 25.36
N ILE A 305 -29.22 24.15 24.77
CA ILE A 305 -29.05 25.49 24.21
C ILE A 305 -29.78 25.47 22.86
N GLU A 306 -31.01 25.97 22.84
CA GLU A 306 -31.66 26.35 21.59
C GLU A 306 -30.90 27.55 20.99
N LEU A 307 -30.46 27.41 19.74
CA LEU A 307 -29.99 28.51 18.89
C LEU A 307 -31.15 29.01 18.02
#